data_AF-A0A1F4HHH5-F1
#
_entry.id   AF-A0A1F4HHH5-F1
#
_cell.length_a   1.000
_cell.length_b   1.000
_cell.length_c   1.000
_cell.angle_alpha   90.00
_cell.angle_beta   90.00
_cell.angle_gamma   90.00
#
_symmetry.space_group_name_H-M   'P 1'
#
loop_
_entity.id
_entity.type
_entity.pdbx_description
1 polymer ?
#
loop_
_entity_poly.entity_id
_entity_poly.type
_entity_poly.pdbx_seq_one_letter_code
_entity_poly.pdbx_strand_id
1 'polypeptide(L)'
;MPRSPTTEAPAGAEAPARVLRRFRVVFNAVKSHFQQVEKSAGLGGAQLWALSVIAAQPDMGVNDLARAMDIHQTTASNLVKALLGLSLIASHRNGPDRRAVHLQVLPAGERLLRKAPGPFGGVLPDALARLDPLVLERLDHDLGALISALDADERAAGIPLAQM
;
A
#
# COMPACT_ATOMS: atom_id res chain seq x y z
N MET A 1 25.17 -49.51 -9.95
CA MET A 1 24.31 -48.37 -10.34
C MET A 1 22.94 -48.53 -9.68
N PRO A 2 22.70 -48.03 -8.46
CA PRO A 2 21.35 -48.04 -7.90
C PRO A 2 20.56 -46.86 -8.51
N ARG A 3 19.31 -47.16 -8.91
CA ARG A 3 18.38 -46.21 -9.52
C ARG A 3 17.96 -45.17 -8.48
N SER A 4 18.05 -43.89 -8.83
CA SER A 4 17.49 -42.79 -8.04
C SER A 4 15.97 -42.97 -7.93
N PRO A 5 15.37 -42.82 -6.73
CA PRO A 5 13.93 -42.74 -6.61
C PRO A 5 13.49 -41.39 -7.16
N THR A 6 12.62 -41.40 -8.16
CA THR A 6 11.83 -40.24 -8.54
C THR A 6 10.94 -39.90 -7.34
N THR A 7 11.29 -38.84 -6.62
CA THR A 7 10.42 -38.24 -5.60
C THR A 7 9.25 -37.57 -6.33
N GLU A 8 8.23 -38.33 -6.70
CA GLU A 8 6.90 -37.78 -6.93
C GLU A 8 6.38 -37.31 -5.58
N ALA A 9 6.50 -36.01 -5.34
CA ALA A 9 5.82 -35.38 -4.21
C ALA A 9 4.31 -35.63 -4.35
N PRO A 10 3.59 -35.96 -3.27
CA PRO A 10 2.16 -36.21 -3.35
C PRO A 10 1.47 -34.98 -3.95
N ALA A 11 0.58 -35.16 -4.93
CA ALA A 11 -0.09 -34.09 -5.67
C ALA A 11 -0.76 -33.02 -4.77
N GLY A 12 -1.07 -33.37 -3.52
CA GLY A 12 -1.57 -32.46 -2.49
C GLY A 12 -0.53 -31.45 -1.95
N ALA A 13 0.78 -31.77 -1.94
CA ALA A 13 1.84 -30.87 -1.50
C ALA A 13 2.25 -29.85 -2.58
N GLU A 14 1.99 -30.15 -3.85
CA GLU A 14 2.27 -29.23 -4.96
C GLU A 14 1.34 -28.01 -4.97
N ALA A 15 0.09 -28.17 -4.51
CA ALA A 15 -0.89 -27.10 -4.49
C ALA A 15 -0.51 -25.97 -3.51
N PRO A 16 -0.22 -26.23 -2.21
CA PRO A 16 0.29 -25.21 -1.29
C PRO A 16 1.59 -24.56 -1.76
N ALA A 17 2.55 -25.35 -2.27
CA ALA A 17 3.81 -24.82 -2.77
C ALA A 17 3.63 -23.90 -4.00
N ARG A 18 2.68 -24.23 -4.88
CA ARG A 18 2.31 -23.38 -6.02
C ARG A 18 1.63 -22.08 -5.57
N VAL A 19 0.72 -22.13 -4.61
CA VAL A 19 0.08 -20.94 -4.05
C VAL A 19 1.12 -20.05 -3.36
N LEU A 20 2.02 -20.61 -2.55
CA LEU A 20 3.10 -19.85 -1.91
C LEU A 20 4.02 -19.15 -2.92
N ARG A 21 4.34 -19.81 -4.05
CA ARG A 21 5.10 -19.17 -5.15
C ARG A 21 4.36 -17.98 -5.74
N ARG A 22 3.03 -18.03 -5.87
CA ARG A 22 2.22 -16.90 -6.34
C ARG A 22 2.26 -15.73 -5.35
N PHE A 23 2.15 -15.99 -4.05
CA PHE A 23 2.35 -14.95 -3.02
C PHE A 23 3.73 -14.29 -3.14
N ARG A 24 4.79 -15.08 -3.33
CA ARG A 24 6.14 -14.52 -3.53
C ARG A 24 6.22 -13.62 -4.75
N VAL A 25 5.58 -13.98 -5.86
CA VAL A 25 5.51 -13.14 -7.06
C VAL A 25 4.79 -11.81 -6.75
N VAL A 26 3.64 -11.88 -6.07
CA VAL A 26 2.87 -10.69 -5.68
C VAL A 26 3.69 -9.78 -4.76
N PHE A 27 4.22 -10.30 -3.66
CA PHE A 27 5.00 -9.50 -2.70
C PHE A 27 6.28 -8.92 -3.33
N ASN A 28 6.97 -9.68 -4.18
CA ASN A 28 8.15 -9.15 -4.88
C ASN A 28 7.77 -8.04 -5.86
N ALA A 29 6.67 -8.16 -6.60
CA ALA A 29 6.20 -7.11 -7.50
C ALA A 29 5.88 -5.81 -6.73
N VAL A 30 5.19 -5.94 -5.59
CA VAL A 30 4.88 -4.81 -4.69
C VAL A 30 6.17 -4.18 -4.15
N LYS A 31 7.09 -4.98 -3.61
CA LYS A 31 8.37 -4.51 -3.06
C LYS A 31 9.21 -3.81 -4.11
N SER A 32 9.36 -4.41 -5.30
CA SER A 32 10.14 -3.83 -6.39
C SER A 32 9.57 -2.49 -6.86
N HIS A 33 8.25 -2.35 -6.91
CA HIS A 33 7.61 -1.07 -7.22
C HIS A 33 7.96 0.01 -6.19
N PHE A 34 7.79 -0.27 -4.89
CA PHE A 34 8.10 0.71 -3.86
C PHE A 34 9.59 1.05 -3.78
N GLN A 35 10.48 0.09 -4.03
CA GLN A 35 11.92 0.36 -4.15
C GLN A 35 12.26 1.25 -5.35
N GLN A 36 11.57 1.07 -6.49
CA GLN A 36 11.77 1.90 -7.67
C GLN A 36 11.26 3.33 -7.42
N VAL A 37 10.09 3.44 -6.79
CA VAL A 37 9.50 4.70 -6.34
C VAL A 37 10.46 5.44 -5.41
N GLU A 38 11.01 4.75 -4.40
CA GLU A 38 11.93 5.33 -3.43
C GLU A 38 13.24 5.81 -4.08
N LYS A 39 13.82 5.00 -4.97
CA LYS A 39 15.02 5.40 -5.73
C LYS A 39 14.79 6.61 -6.63
N SER A 40 13.62 6.72 -7.26
CA SER A 40 13.31 7.80 -8.20
C SER A 40 12.88 9.10 -7.50
N ALA A 41 12.16 8.99 -6.38
CA ALA A 41 11.57 10.14 -5.68
C ALA A 41 12.32 10.56 -4.41
N GLY A 42 13.22 9.72 -3.87
CA GLY A 42 13.86 9.95 -2.58
C GLY A 42 12.90 9.93 -1.39
N LEU A 43 11.70 9.36 -1.59
CA LEU A 43 10.61 9.26 -0.61
C LEU A 43 10.18 7.81 -0.47
N GLY A 44 9.90 7.37 0.76
CA GLY A 44 9.29 6.06 0.98
C GLY A 44 7.95 5.95 0.25
N GLY A 45 7.61 4.76 -0.27
CA GLY A 45 6.41 4.54 -1.07
C GLY A 45 5.13 5.06 -0.42
N ALA A 46 4.99 4.87 0.90
CA ALA A 46 3.83 5.33 1.66
C ALA A 46 3.75 6.87 1.77
N GLN A 47 4.90 7.54 1.89
CA GLN A 47 4.98 9.00 1.93
C GLN A 47 4.61 9.58 0.57
N LEU A 48 5.10 8.96 -0.52
CA LEU A 48 4.72 9.39 -1.87
C LEU A 48 3.24 9.18 -2.13
N TRP A 49 2.68 8.05 -1.70
CA TRP A 49 1.24 7.81 -1.83
C TRP A 49 0.44 8.87 -1.07
N ALA A 50 0.76 9.11 0.21
CA ALA A 50 0.11 10.15 1.00
C ALA A 50 0.22 11.53 0.33
N LEU A 51 1.40 11.89 -0.17
CA LEU A 51 1.62 13.14 -0.91
C LEU A 51 0.73 13.25 -2.16
N SER A 52 0.58 12.15 -2.90
CA SER A 52 -0.26 12.11 -4.10
C SER A 52 -1.76 12.25 -3.78
N VAL A 53 -2.21 11.68 -2.66
CA VAL A 53 -3.61 11.78 -2.20
C VAL A 53 -3.91 13.22 -1.76
N ILE A 54 -3.03 13.84 -0.99
CA ILE A 54 -3.16 15.26 -0.60
C ILE A 54 -3.13 16.18 -1.83
N ALA A 55 -2.33 15.86 -2.85
CA ALA A 55 -2.30 16.63 -4.10
C ALA A 55 -3.61 16.51 -4.89
N ALA A 56 -4.22 15.33 -4.91
CA ALA A 56 -5.48 15.08 -5.61
C ALA A 56 -6.69 15.68 -4.87
N GLN A 57 -6.62 15.76 -3.54
CA GLN A 57 -7.68 16.27 -2.66
C GLN A 57 -7.10 17.31 -1.69
N PRO A 58 -6.88 18.56 -2.14
CA PRO A 58 -6.40 19.62 -1.28
C PRO A 58 -7.40 19.94 -0.17
N ASP A 59 -6.89 20.53 0.92
CA ASP A 59 -7.67 20.90 2.11
C ASP A 59 -8.28 19.72 2.88
N MET A 60 -7.84 18.49 2.61
CA MET A 60 -8.25 17.33 3.38
C MET A 60 -7.60 17.31 4.78
N GLY A 61 -8.28 16.69 5.74
CA GLY A 61 -7.71 16.42 7.06
C GLY A 61 -6.99 15.08 7.17
N VAL A 62 -6.33 14.86 8.31
CA VAL A 62 -5.63 13.58 8.59
C VAL A 62 -6.58 12.38 8.60
N ASN A 63 -7.81 12.57 9.08
CA ASN A 63 -8.83 11.52 9.07
C ASN A 63 -9.31 11.20 7.66
N ASP A 64 -9.38 12.19 6.78
CA ASP A 64 -9.76 12.00 5.38
C ASP A 64 -8.64 11.27 4.63
N LEU A 65 -7.39 11.64 4.90
CA LEU A 65 -6.22 10.93 4.37
C LEU A 65 -6.20 9.46 4.82
N ALA A 66 -6.46 9.20 6.11
CA ALA A 66 -6.54 7.84 6.65
C ALA A 66 -7.59 7.00 5.92
N ARG A 67 -8.79 7.56 5.69
CA ARG A 67 -9.86 6.90 4.93
C ARG A 67 -9.48 6.69 3.46
N ALA A 68 -8.91 7.71 2.82
CA ALA A 68 -8.56 7.65 1.40
C ALA A 68 -7.44 6.64 1.10
N MET A 69 -6.55 6.40 2.07
CA MET A 69 -5.49 5.41 1.96
C MET A 69 -5.88 4.03 2.54
N ASP A 70 -7.05 3.91 3.16
CA ASP A 70 -7.49 2.72 3.90
C ASP A 70 -6.49 2.28 4.99
N ILE A 71 -6.07 3.24 5.83
CA ILE A 71 -5.07 3.02 6.88
C ILE A 71 -5.52 3.56 8.23
N HIS A 72 -4.88 3.08 9.30
CA HIS A 72 -5.16 3.59 10.63
C HIS A 72 -4.76 5.07 10.77
N GLN A 73 -5.53 5.84 11.53
CA GLN A 73 -5.30 7.28 11.75
C GLN A 73 -3.88 7.59 12.28
N THR A 74 -3.36 6.76 13.18
CA THR A 74 -2.00 6.87 13.72
C THR A 74 -0.95 6.80 12.60
N THR A 75 -1.15 5.88 11.67
CA THR A 75 -0.28 5.66 10.51
C THR A 75 -0.32 6.87 9.57
N ALA A 76 -1.52 7.34 9.24
CA ALA A 76 -1.70 8.56 8.45
C ALA A 76 -1.05 9.77 9.11
N SER A 77 -1.21 9.93 10.44
CA SER A 77 -0.61 11.03 11.20
C SER A 77 0.92 11.02 11.13
N ASN A 78 1.54 9.84 11.17
CA ASN A 78 3.00 9.71 11.05
C ASN A 78 3.49 10.06 9.64
N LEU A 79 2.74 9.68 8.60
CA LEU A 79 3.03 10.08 7.21
C LEU A 79 2.94 11.59 7.05
N VAL A 80 1.90 12.22 7.58
CA VAL A 80 1.73 13.69 7.56
C VAL A 80 2.88 14.39 8.28
N LYS A 81 3.26 13.92 9.48
CA LYS A 81 4.41 14.47 10.22
C LYS A 81 5.71 14.40 9.41
N ALA A 82 5.96 13.27 8.75
CA ALA A 82 7.15 13.11 7.92
C ALA A 82 7.14 14.04 6.70
N LEU A 83 6.00 14.17 6.02
CA LEU A 83 5.85 15.07 4.87
C LEU A 83 5.98 16.57 5.26
N LEU A 84 5.48 16.95 6.44
CA LEU A 84 5.70 18.28 7.01
C LEU A 84 7.17 18.52 7.32
N GLY A 85 7.86 17.55 7.95
CA GLY A 85 9.28 17.63 8.24
C GLY A 85 10.16 17.79 7.00
N LEU A 86 9.73 17.23 5.87
CA LEU A 86 10.38 17.37 4.56
C LEU A 86 9.97 18.65 3.80
N SER A 87 9.12 19.50 4.37
CA SER A 87 8.58 20.70 3.71
C SER A 87 7.92 20.42 2.35
N LEU A 88 7.25 19.27 2.24
CA LEU A 88 6.54 18.86 1.02
C LEU A 88 5.06 19.21 1.07
N ILE A 89 4.51 19.37 2.27
CA ILE A 89 3.15 19.82 2.52
C ILE A 89 3.16 20.92 3.58
N ALA A 90 2.08 21.70 3.63
CA ALA A 90 1.78 22.62 4.71
C ALA A 90 0.47 22.22 5.39
N SER A 91 0.37 22.51 6.69
CA SER A 91 -0.86 22.33 7.47
C SER A 91 -1.38 23.69 7.91
N HIS A 92 -2.63 23.99 7.62
CA HIS A 92 -3.29 25.22 8.06
C HIS A 92 -4.54 24.89 8.89
N ARG A 93 -4.86 25.80 9.82
CA ARG A 93 -6.09 25.74 10.62
C ARG A 93 -7.00 26.87 10.16
N ASN A 94 -7.61 26.73 8.98
CA ASN A 94 -8.47 27.76 8.39
C ASN A 94 -9.89 27.23 8.19
N GLY A 95 -10.85 27.80 8.92
CA GLY A 95 -12.27 27.49 8.79
C GLY A 95 -13.07 27.97 10.03
N PRO A 96 -14.40 28.13 9.93
CA PRO A 96 -15.26 28.46 11.07
C PRO A 96 -15.15 27.42 12.19
N ASP A 97 -14.78 26.18 11.84
CA ASP A 97 -14.40 25.12 12.76
C ASP A 97 -12.87 25.12 12.96
N ARG A 98 -12.40 25.89 13.94
CA ARG A 98 -10.97 26.04 14.32
C ARG A 98 -10.25 24.75 14.74
N ARG A 99 -10.95 23.60 14.69
CA ARG A 99 -10.45 22.29 15.12
C ARG A 99 -9.93 21.42 13.96
N ALA A 100 -10.32 21.70 12.71
CA ALA A 100 -9.88 20.91 11.56
C ALA A 100 -8.50 21.37 11.04
N VAL A 101 -7.58 20.41 10.86
CA VAL A 101 -6.29 20.62 10.21
C VAL A 101 -6.48 20.33 8.73
N HIS A 102 -6.14 21.29 7.87
CA HIS A 102 -6.20 21.17 6.42
C HIS A 102 -4.79 21.01 5.85
N LEU A 103 -4.61 20.05 4.95
CA LEU A 103 -3.33 19.73 4.32
C LEU A 103 -3.29 20.27 2.89
N GLN A 104 -2.18 20.90 2.52
CA GLN A 104 -1.92 21.36 1.16
C GLN A 104 -0.51 20.97 0.72
N VAL A 105 -0.36 20.56 -0.55
CA VAL A 105 0.95 20.26 -1.12
C VAL A 105 1.70 21.54 -1.45
N LEU A 106 2.99 21.57 -1.13
CA LEU A 106 3.89 22.67 -1.48
C LEU A 106 4.53 22.45 -2.85
N PRO A 107 5.08 23.51 -3.49
CA PRO A 107 5.75 23.38 -4.79
C PRO A 107 6.88 22.33 -4.83
N ALA A 108 7.54 22.07 -3.69
CA ALA A 108 8.52 21.00 -3.57
C ALA A 108 7.89 19.60 -3.68
N GLY A 109 6.74 19.39 -3.05
CA GLY A 109 5.98 18.14 -3.14
C GLY A 109 5.49 17.86 -4.56
N GLU A 110 4.97 18.88 -5.25
CA GLU A 110 4.55 18.70 -6.65
C GLU A 110 5.71 18.32 -7.59
N ARG A 111 6.89 18.91 -7.39
CA ARG A 111 8.09 18.56 -8.16
C ARG A 111 8.48 17.10 -7.97
N LEU A 112 8.29 16.54 -6.78
CA LEU A 112 8.55 15.13 -6.51
C LEU A 112 7.51 14.23 -7.17
N LEU A 113 6.23 14.57 -7.08
CA LEU A 113 5.15 13.82 -7.73
C LEU A 113 5.35 13.73 -9.25
N ARG A 114 5.85 14.79 -9.89
CA ARG A 114 6.17 14.78 -11.33
C ARG A 114 7.31 13.84 -11.73
N LYS A 115 8.22 13.53 -10.80
CA LYS A 115 9.39 12.67 -11.06
C LYS A 115 9.16 11.22 -10.69
N ALA A 116 8.16 10.95 -9.87
CA ALA A 116 7.95 9.63 -9.32
C ALA A 116 7.15 8.75 -10.30
N PRO A 117 7.51 7.47 -10.46
CA PRO A 117 6.75 6.55 -11.30
C PRO A 117 5.40 6.23 -10.65
N GLY A 118 4.31 6.36 -11.43
CA GLY A 118 3.01 5.83 -11.04
C GLY A 118 2.95 4.30 -11.17
N PRO A 119 1.96 3.63 -10.54
CA PRO A 119 0.90 4.19 -9.69
C PRO A 119 1.38 4.50 -8.27
N PHE A 120 0.97 5.65 -7.71
CA PHE A 120 1.42 6.10 -6.38
C PHE A 120 0.84 5.26 -5.23
N GLY A 121 -0.38 4.74 -5.38
CA GLY A 121 -0.99 3.80 -4.43
C GLY A 121 -0.37 2.40 -4.40
N GLY A 122 0.59 2.14 -5.30
CA GLY A 122 1.21 0.83 -5.46
C GLY A 122 0.56 -0.01 -6.54
N VAL A 123 1.30 -1.00 -7.03
CA VAL A 123 0.89 -1.88 -8.13
C VAL A 123 -0.21 -2.88 -7.74
N LEU A 124 -0.37 -3.20 -6.45
CA LEU A 124 -1.38 -4.16 -6.01
C LEU A 124 -2.79 -3.55 -5.96
N PRO A 125 -3.05 -2.40 -5.30
CA PRO A 125 -4.38 -1.78 -5.34
C PRO A 125 -4.83 -1.49 -6.78
N ASP A 126 -3.91 -1.03 -7.62
CA ASP A 126 -4.12 -0.77 -9.03
C ASP A 126 -4.43 -2.05 -9.84
N ALA A 127 -3.77 -3.18 -9.53
CA ALA A 127 -4.10 -4.47 -10.13
C ALA A 127 -5.47 -4.99 -9.68
N LEU A 128 -5.79 -4.88 -8.38
CA LEU A 128 -7.07 -5.32 -7.82
C LEU A 128 -8.25 -4.53 -8.42
N ALA A 129 -8.10 -3.21 -8.59
CA ALA A 129 -9.11 -2.34 -9.19
C ALA A 129 -9.42 -2.67 -10.68
N ARG A 130 -8.53 -3.39 -11.36
CA ARG A 130 -8.71 -3.84 -12.75
C ARG A 130 -9.26 -5.26 -12.89
N LEU A 131 -9.36 -6.01 -11.79
CA LEU A 131 -9.90 -7.36 -11.86
C LEU A 131 -11.41 -7.33 -12.09
N ASP A 132 -11.91 -8.39 -12.74
CA ASP A 132 -13.35 -8.62 -12.85
C ASP A 132 -13.98 -8.74 -11.45
N PRO A 133 -15.14 -8.12 -11.18
CA PRO A 133 -15.77 -8.13 -9.86
C PRO A 133 -15.99 -9.55 -9.29
N LEU A 134 -16.36 -10.52 -10.12
CA LEU A 134 -16.57 -11.91 -9.68
C LEU A 134 -15.26 -12.58 -9.28
N VAL A 135 -14.16 -12.24 -9.98
CA VAL A 135 -12.82 -12.71 -9.62
C VAL A 135 -12.39 -12.10 -8.28
N LEU A 136 -12.69 -10.82 -8.06
CA LEU A 136 -12.36 -10.11 -6.83
C LEU A 136 -13.13 -10.68 -5.63
N GLU A 137 -14.43 -10.93 -5.76
CA GLU A 137 -15.26 -11.56 -4.71
C GLU A 137 -14.73 -12.94 -4.31
N ARG A 138 -14.39 -13.78 -5.29
CA ARG A 138 -13.81 -15.10 -4.99
C ARG A 138 -12.45 -14.98 -4.31
N LEU A 139 -11.61 -14.04 -4.78
CA LEU A 139 -10.29 -13.82 -4.19
C LEU A 139 -10.41 -13.35 -2.73
N ASP A 140 -11.33 -12.45 -2.43
CA ASP A 140 -11.61 -11.96 -1.07
C ASP A 140 -12.06 -13.11 -0.16
N HIS A 141 -12.99 -13.94 -0.63
CA HIS A 141 -13.44 -15.14 0.10
C HIS A 141 -12.28 -16.11 0.41
N ASP A 142 -11.47 -16.44 -0.60
CA ASP A 142 -10.35 -17.37 -0.45
C ASP A 142 -9.24 -16.80 0.46
N LEU A 143 -9.00 -15.49 0.42
CA LEU A 143 -8.08 -14.80 1.34
C LEU A 143 -8.61 -14.79 2.76
N GLY A 144 -9.91 -14.61 2.96
CA GLY A 144 -10.55 -14.70 4.28
C GLY A 144 -10.34 -16.06 4.95
N ALA A 145 -10.49 -17.14 4.19
CA ALA A 145 -10.19 -18.49 4.67
C ALA A 145 -8.71 -18.66 5.06
N LEU A 146 -7.79 -18.08 4.29
CA LEU A 146 -6.36 -18.10 4.60
C LEU A 146 -6.01 -17.28 5.84
N ILE A 147 -6.56 -16.07 5.98
CA ILE A 147 -6.36 -15.19 7.15
C ILE A 147 -6.84 -15.90 8.43
N SER A 148 -8.01 -16.53 8.37
CA SER A 148 -8.54 -17.32 9.47
C SER A 148 -7.61 -18.50 9.83
N ALA A 149 -7.06 -19.19 8.84
CA ALA A 149 -6.11 -20.29 9.08
C ALA A 149 -4.75 -19.84 9.63
N LEU A 150 -4.37 -18.58 9.40
CA LEU A 150 -3.14 -17.98 9.93
C LEU A 150 -3.27 -17.50 11.38
N ASP A 151 -4.50 -17.44 11.93
CA ASP A 151 -4.80 -16.80 13.21
C ASP A 151 -4.20 -15.37 13.29
N ALA A 152 -4.26 -14.66 12.15
CA ALA A 152 -3.63 -13.35 12.02
C ALA A 152 -4.46 -12.26 12.72
N ASP A 153 -3.79 -11.33 13.41
CA ASP A 153 -4.46 -10.17 13.99
C ASP A 153 -4.94 -9.23 12.87
N GLU A 154 -6.26 -9.19 12.64
CA GLU A 154 -6.92 -8.32 11.66
C GLU A 154 -6.63 -6.83 11.90
N ARG A 155 -6.17 -6.43 13.09
CA ARG A 155 -5.74 -5.05 13.36
C ARG A 155 -4.56 -4.61 12.49
N ALA A 156 -3.80 -5.55 11.91
CA ALA A 156 -2.73 -5.24 10.97
C ALA A 156 -3.24 -4.85 9.56
N ALA A 157 -4.53 -5.05 9.26
CA ALA A 157 -5.11 -4.75 7.94
C ALA A 157 -4.97 -3.27 7.53
N GLY A 158 -4.95 -2.35 8.49
CA GLY A 158 -4.79 -0.91 8.24
C GLY A 158 -3.35 -0.43 8.08
N ILE A 159 -2.36 -1.33 7.93
CA ILE A 159 -0.98 -0.98 7.60
C ILE A 159 -0.81 -1.05 6.09
N PRO A 160 -0.55 0.07 5.39
CA PRO A 160 -0.41 0.05 3.94
C PRO A 160 0.85 -0.75 3.56
N LEU A 161 0.75 -1.54 2.49
CA LEU A 161 1.85 -2.38 2.00
C LEU A 161 3.15 -1.61 1.73
N ALA A 162 3.05 -0.31 1.49
CA ALA A 162 4.19 0.57 1.29
C ALA A 162 5.03 0.83 2.56
N GLN A 163 4.56 0.39 3.74
CA GLN A 163 5.24 0.51 5.03
C GLN A 163 5.76 -0.84 5.57
N MET A 164 5.45 -1.96 4.89
CA MET A 164 5.91 -3.30 5.27
C MET A 164 7.29 -3.64 4.69
#